data_AF-A0AAQ3RFG2-F1
#
_entry.id   AF-A0AAQ3RFG2-F1
#
_cell.length_a   1.000
_cell.length_b   1.000
_cell.length_c   1.000
_cell.angle_alpha   90.00
_cell.angle_beta   90.00
_cell.angle_gamma   90.00
#
_symmetry.space_group_name_H-M   'P 1'
#
loop_
_entity.id
_entity.type
_entity.pdbx_description
1 polymer ?
#
loop_
_entity_poly.entity_id
_entity_poly.type
_entity_poly.pdbx_seq_one_letter_code
_entity_poly.pdbx_strand_id
1 'polypeptide(L)'
;MGEECVHVLPSNKIGESTLRQMGIILQGDHYVFTEEVGAPVNEDVDEDDQEAQIPDPTNVVGSSQPPPQYSLESISRQIEMMATMQQTRMDEMMAFHNRRYDEITSHLHEIDSKLAKMYIPDSEDES
;
A
#
# COMPACT_ATOMS: atom_id res chain seq x y z
N MET A 1 21.08 -1.23 29.68
CA MET A 1 20.92 -1.62 28.27
C MET A 1 19.56 -2.27 28.17
N GLY A 2 18.62 -1.63 27.49
CA GLY A 2 17.22 -2.08 27.40
C GLY A 2 17.02 -2.94 26.18
N GLU A 3 16.32 -4.05 26.35
CA GLU A 3 16.08 -5.09 25.36
C GLU A 3 14.96 -4.61 24.40
N GLU A 4 15.24 -4.61 23.11
CA GLU A 4 14.28 -4.25 22.06
C GLU A 4 13.35 -5.45 21.81
N CYS A 5 12.13 -5.39 22.35
CA CYS A 5 11.12 -6.41 22.12
C CYS A 5 10.47 -6.20 20.75
N VAL A 6 11.04 -6.83 19.71
CA VAL A 6 10.43 -6.87 18.37
C VAL A 6 9.33 -7.93 18.37
N HIS A 7 8.10 -7.52 18.70
CA HIS A 7 6.93 -8.39 18.57
C HIS A 7 6.52 -8.46 17.09
N VAL A 8 7.13 -9.36 16.32
CA VAL A 8 6.66 -9.69 14.97
C VAL A 8 5.31 -10.40 15.11
N LEU A 9 4.24 -9.77 14.61
CA LEU A 9 2.92 -10.40 14.56
C LEU A 9 2.98 -11.68 13.71
N PRO A 10 2.31 -12.77 14.13
CA PRO A 10 2.24 -13.99 13.34
C PRO A 10 1.62 -13.68 11.98
N SER A 11 2.16 -14.31 10.93
CA SER A 11 1.69 -14.20 9.55
C SER A 11 0.20 -14.50 9.46
N ASN A 12 -0.62 -13.47 9.27
CA ASN A 12 -2.07 -13.56 9.11
C ASN A 12 -2.38 -14.22 7.77
N LYS A 13 -2.59 -15.53 7.76
CA LYS A 13 -3.11 -16.26 6.60
C LYS A 13 -4.62 -16.03 6.55
N ILE A 14 -5.09 -15.39 5.48
CA ILE A 14 -6.52 -15.23 5.21
C ILE A 14 -7.01 -16.55 4.58
N GLY A 15 -8.11 -17.10 5.09
CA GLY A 15 -8.72 -18.30 4.52
C GLY A 15 -9.41 -18.02 3.18
N GLU A 16 -9.46 -19.02 2.30
CA GLU A 16 -10.11 -18.90 0.98
C GLU A 16 -11.60 -18.51 1.10
N SER A 17 -12.29 -19.00 2.13
CA SER A 17 -13.69 -18.63 2.41
C SER A 17 -13.86 -17.14 2.70
N THR A 18 -12.92 -16.55 3.45
CA THR A 18 -12.89 -15.11 3.72
C THR A 18 -12.57 -14.32 2.46
N LEU A 19 -11.64 -14.81 1.62
CA LEU A 19 -11.36 -14.19 0.32
C LEU A 19 -12.60 -14.17 -0.57
N ARG A 20 -13.30 -15.30 -0.68
CA ARG A 20 -14.56 -15.40 -1.46
C ARG A 20 -15.65 -14.46 -0.94
N GLN A 21 -15.79 -14.32 0.39
CA GLN A 21 -16.72 -13.34 0.98
C GLN A 21 -16.35 -11.89 0.66
N MET A 22 -15.05 -11.60 0.49
CA MET A 22 -14.57 -10.30 0.03
C MET A 22 -14.63 -10.14 -1.49
N GLY A 23 -15.22 -11.08 -2.23
CA GLY A 23 -15.26 -11.08 -3.69
C GLY A 23 -13.93 -11.42 -4.35
N ILE A 24 -12.97 -11.97 -3.60
CA ILE A 24 -11.64 -12.35 -4.10
C ILE A 24 -11.62 -13.85 -4.39
N ILE A 25 -11.47 -14.22 -5.66
CA ILE A 25 -11.47 -15.61 -6.14
C ILE A 25 -10.10 -15.94 -6.75
N LEU A 26 -9.58 -17.13 -6.47
CA LEU A 26 -8.37 -17.64 -7.11
C LEU A 26 -8.73 -18.20 -8.49
N GLN A 27 -8.12 -17.67 -9.55
CA GLN A 27 -8.27 -18.15 -10.92
C GLN A 27 -6.90 -18.61 -11.43
N GLY A 28 -6.63 -19.91 -11.38
CA GLY A 28 -5.28 -20.42 -11.64
C GLY A 28 -4.30 -19.95 -10.56
N ASP A 29 -3.25 -19.21 -10.95
CA ASP A 29 -2.20 -18.73 -10.04
C ASP A 29 -2.42 -17.27 -9.57
N HIS A 30 -3.50 -16.61 -9.98
CA HIS A 30 -3.78 -15.20 -9.65
C HIS A 30 -5.14 -15.00 -8.97
N TYR A 31 -5.22 -14.03 -8.07
CA TYR A 31 -6.47 -13.63 -7.42
C TYR A 31 -7.16 -12.52 -8.20
N VAL A 32 -8.47 -12.65 -8.41
CA VAL A 32 -9.32 -11.67 -9.10
C VAL A 32 -10.40 -11.18 -8.13
N PHE A 33 -10.64 -9.87 -8.12
CA PHE A 33 -11.74 -9.25 -7.37
C PHE A 33 -12.97 -9.14 -8.28
N THR A 34 -14.10 -9.70 -7.85
CA THR A 34 -15.39 -9.60 -8.52
C THR A 34 -16.30 -8.69 -7.71
N GLU A 35 -16.82 -7.63 -8.33
CA GLU A 35 -17.68 -6.63 -7.70
C GLU A 35 -19.11 -7.16 -7.37
N GLU A 36 -19.45 -8.37 -7.80
CA GLU A 36 -20.74 -9.00 -7.53
C GLU A 36 -20.77 -9.59 -6.11
N VAL A 37 -21.08 -8.72 -5.14
CA VAL A 37 -21.59 -9.13 -3.84
C VAL A 37 -22.97 -9.78 -4.05
N GLY A 38 -23.03 -11.10 -4.01
CA GLY A 38 -24.23 -11.82 -3.58
C GLY A 38 -25.23 -12.27 -4.66
N ALA A 39 -24.80 -12.69 -5.85
CA ALA A 39 -25.65 -13.54 -6.69
C ALA A 39 -25.32 -15.02 -6.44
N PRO A 40 -26.31 -15.87 -6.07
CA PRO A 40 -26.13 -17.30 -6.18
C PRO A 40 -25.94 -17.61 -7.66
N VAL A 41 -24.81 -18.20 -8.03
CA VAL A 41 -24.71 -18.93 -9.29
C VAL A 41 -25.70 -20.08 -9.16
N ASN A 42 -26.91 -19.85 -9.65
CA ASN A 42 -27.87 -20.90 -9.96
C ASN A 42 -27.29 -21.68 -11.14
N GLU A 43 -26.50 -22.70 -10.85
CA GLU A 43 -26.50 -23.92 -11.64
C GLU A 43 -26.58 -25.09 -10.65
N ASP A 44 -27.69 -25.81 -10.76
CA ASP A 44 -28.00 -27.12 -10.21
C ASP A 44 -28.30 -27.20 -8.70
N VAL A 45 -29.54 -26.81 -8.37
CA VAL A 45 -30.29 -27.40 -7.27
C VAL A 45 -30.53 -28.87 -7.63
N ASP A 46 -29.70 -29.77 -7.11
CA ASP A 46 -30.05 -31.17 -6.97
C ASP A 46 -30.17 -31.52 -5.48
N GLU A 47 -31.23 -32.26 -5.23
CA GLU A 47 -31.86 -32.55 -3.96
C GLU A 47 -30.99 -33.54 -3.17
N ASP A 48 -30.47 -33.14 -2.01
CA ASP A 48 -30.33 -34.09 -0.90
C ASP A 48 -30.30 -33.37 0.46
N ASP A 49 -31.37 -33.66 1.18
CA ASP A 49 -31.72 -33.26 2.52
C ASP A 49 -30.66 -33.75 3.53
N GLN A 50 -29.82 -32.83 4.00
CA GLN A 50 -29.20 -32.98 5.31
C GLN A 50 -29.50 -31.73 6.11
N GLU A 51 -30.54 -31.81 6.93
CA GLU A 51 -30.82 -30.92 8.04
C GLU A 51 -29.52 -30.56 8.78
N ALA A 52 -28.92 -29.43 8.42
CA ALA A 52 -27.91 -28.81 9.25
C ALA A 52 -28.62 -28.35 10.51
N GLN A 53 -28.63 -29.18 11.55
CA GLN A 53 -29.08 -28.80 12.88
C GLN A 53 -28.37 -27.49 13.23
N ILE A 54 -29.15 -26.41 13.32
CA ILE A 54 -28.65 -25.13 13.82
C ILE A 54 -28.16 -25.43 15.24
N PRO A 55 -26.85 -25.33 15.52
CA PRO A 55 -26.39 -25.48 16.89
C PRO A 55 -27.07 -24.38 17.70
N ASP A 56 -27.80 -24.78 18.74
CA ASP A 56 -28.49 -23.91 19.69
C ASP A 56 -27.52 -22.78 20.07
N PRO A 57 -27.91 -21.48 20.02
CA PRO A 57 -26.99 -20.38 20.27
C PRO A 57 -26.53 -20.45 21.73
N THR A 58 -25.46 -21.19 21.94
CA THR A 58 -24.73 -21.20 23.19
C THR A 58 -24.15 -19.80 23.28
N ASN A 59 -24.72 -19.00 24.18
CA ASN A 59 -24.15 -17.73 24.61
C ASN A 59 -22.77 -18.03 25.19
N VAL A 60 -21.76 -18.16 24.32
CA VAL A 60 -20.38 -18.00 24.71
C VAL A 60 -20.29 -16.52 25.05
N VAL A 61 -20.37 -16.24 26.35
CA VAL A 61 -19.93 -14.97 26.94
C VAL A 61 -18.43 -14.89 26.68
N GLY A 62 -18.08 -14.57 25.43
CA GLY A 62 -16.75 -14.18 25.05
C GLY A 62 -16.45 -12.90 25.81
N SER A 63 -15.24 -12.84 26.39
CA SER A 63 -14.70 -11.66 27.06
C SER A 63 -15.18 -10.39 26.35
N SER A 64 -16.10 -9.67 26.98
CA SER A 64 -16.62 -8.40 26.50
C SER A 64 -15.51 -7.38 26.69
N GLN A 65 -14.50 -7.43 25.81
CA GLN A 65 -13.46 -6.44 25.78
C GLN A 65 -14.18 -5.13 25.43
N PRO A 66 -14.14 -4.11 26.30
CA PRO A 66 -14.85 -2.88 26.02
C PRO A 66 -14.37 -2.34 24.67
N PRO A 67 -15.29 -1.85 23.81
CA PRO A 67 -14.88 -1.25 22.56
C PRO A 67 -13.84 -0.16 22.86
N PRO A 68 -12.76 -0.06 22.07
CA PRO A 68 -11.73 0.93 22.30
C PRO A 68 -12.37 2.31 22.45
N GLN A 69 -12.18 2.91 23.61
CA GLN A 69 -12.72 4.24 23.92
C GLN A 69 -11.83 5.27 23.23
N TYR A 70 -12.16 5.61 22.00
CA TYR A 70 -11.56 6.74 21.32
C TYR A 70 -12.18 8.02 21.87
N SER A 71 -11.37 8.88 22.49
CA SER A 71 -11.77 10.27 22.71
C SER A 71 -11.44 11.10 21.48
N LEU A 72 -12.14 12.22 21.31
CA LEU A 72 -11.90 13.16 20.21
C LEU A 72 -10.44 13.65 20.19
N GLU A 73 -9.83 13.79 21.37
CA GLU A 73 -8.43 14.18 21.55
C GLU A 73 -7.46 13.11 21.02
N SER A 74 -7.77 11.84 21.23
CA SER A 74 -6.96 10.71 20.73
C SER A 74 -7.00 10.65 19.20
N ILE A 75 -8.19 10.79 18.61
CA ILE A 75 -8.37 10.82 17.16
C ILE A 75 -7.66 12.04 16.56
N SER A 76 -7.81 13.22 17.16
CA SER A 76 -7.17 14.45 16.69
C SER A 76 -5.65 14.32 16.68
N ARG A 77 -5.07 13.80 17.77
CA ARG A 77 -3.63 13.53 17.85
C ARG A 77 -3.17 12.55 16.77
N GLN A 78 -3.94 11.50 16.51
CA GLN A 78 -3.59 10.52 15.49
C GLN A 78 -3.61 11.15 14.09
N ILE A 79 -4.59 12.01 13.80
CA ILE A 79 -4.67 12.77 12.54
C ILE A 79 -3.45 13.68 12.38
N GLU A 80 -3.07 14.42 13.42
CA GLU A 80 -1.88 15.28 13.40
C GLU A 80 -0.61 14.46 13.13
N MET A 81 -0.43 13.32 13.80
CA MET A 81 0.70 12.43 13.55
C MET A 81 0.74 11.96 12.10
N MET A 82 -0.39 11.51 11.54
CA MET A 82 -0.45 11.10 10.14
C MET A 82 -0.14 12.24 9.18
N ALA A 83 -0.65 13.45 9.45
CA ALA A 83 -0.38 14.63 8.65
C ALA A 83 1.11 14.99 8.65
N THR A 84 1.76 14.95 9.83
CA THR A 84 3.21 15.20 9.91
C THR A 84 4.02 14.15 9.16
N MET A 85 3.68 12.86 9.27
CA MET A 85 4.35 11.80 8.51
C MET A 85 4.19 11.98 7.00
N GLN A 86 2.98 12.35 6.55
CA GLN A 86 2.71 12.64 5.13
C GLN A 86 3.51 13.84 4.64
N GLN A 87 3.59 14.90 5.44
CA GLN A 87 4.37 16.08 5.12
C GLN A 87 5.86 15.74 4.99
N THR A 88 6.44 15.05 5.98
CA THR A 88 7.85 14.64 5.95
C THR A 88 8.16 13.80 4.70
N ARG A 89 7.30 12.84 4.36
CA ARG A 89 7.48 12.01 3.16
C ARG A 89 7.47 12.85 1.87
N MET A 90 6.60 13.86 1.80
CA MET A 90 6.55 14.77 0.65
C MET A 90 7.80 15.64 0.57
N ASP A 91 8.29 16.16 1.69
CA ASP A 91 9.49 16.98 1.76
C ASP A 91 10.73 16.19 1.32
N GLU A 92 10.87 14.94 1.76
CA GLU A 92 11.96 14.04 1.33
C GLU A 92 11.94 13.77 -0.17
N MET A 93 10.75 13.51 -0.73
CA MET A 93 10.59 13.28 -2.16
C MET A 93 10.94 14.53 -2.98
N MET A 94 10.51 15.71 -2.52
CA MET A 94 10.87 16.98 -3.15
C MET A 94 12.37 17.25 -3.08
N ALA A 95 13.01 16.99 -1.92
CA ALA A 95 14.45 17.13 -1.76
C ALA A 95 15.23 16.20 -2.70
N PHE A 96 14.78 14.96 -2.85
CA PHE A 96 15.37 14.01 -3.81
C PHE A 96 15.27 14.53 -5.25
N HIS A 97 14.09 14.99 -5.66
CA HIS A 97 13.90 15.55 -7.00
C HIS A 97 14.78 16.78 -7.25
N ASN A 98 14.83 17.72 -6.32
CA ASN A 98 15.66 18.92 -6.43
C ASN A 98 17.14 18.55 -6.63
N ARG A 99 17.66 17.63 -5.80
CA ARG A 99 19.04 17.16 -5.94
C ARG A 99 19.31 16.53 -7.30
N ARG A 100 18.37 15.74 -7.83
CA ARG A 100 18.49 15.13 -9.16
C ARG A 100 18.50 16.17 -10.27
N TYR A 101 17.68 17.22 -10.17
CA TYR A 101 17.68 18.31 -11.14
C TYR A 101 18.99 19.12 -11.10
N ASP A 102 19.52 19.40 -9.92
CA ASP A 102 20.81 20.08 -9.76
C ASP A 102 21.95 19.26 -10.39
N GLU A 103 21.96 17.95 -10.15
CA GLU A 103 22.95 17.03 -10.73
C GLU A 103 22.89 16.99 -12.26
N ILE A 104 21.69 16.87 -12.83
CA ILE A 104 21.49 16.90 -14.29
C ILE A 104 21.95 18.23 -14.86
N THR A 105 21.58 19.35 -14.22
CA THR A 105 21.97 20.70 -14.66
C THR A 105 23.49 20.85 -14.63
N SER A 106 24.15 20.35 -13.58
CA SER A 106 25.60 20.34 -13.48
C SER A 106 26.25 19.53 -14.61
N HIS A 107 25.72 18.35 -14.93
CA HIS A 107 26.25 17.53 -16.02
C HIS A 107 26.07 18.20 -17.39
N LEU A 108 24.92 18.83 -17.65
CA LEU A 108 24.70 19.58 -18.88
C LEU A 108 25.72 20.72 -19.02
N HIS A 109 25.96 21.47 -17.93
CA HIS A 109 26.93 22.55 -17.94
C HIS A 109 28.38 22.05 -18.17
N GLU A 110 28.72 20.89 -17.61
CA GLU A 110 30.02 20.27 -17.85
C GLU A 110 30.20 19.85 -19.32
N ILE A 111 29.16 19.29 -19.93
CA ILE A 111 29.14 18.93 -21.36
C ILE A 111 29.32 20.17 -22.21
N ASP A 112 28.54 21.23 -21.97
CA ASP A 112 28.65 22.49 -22.71
C ASP A 112 30.06 23.10 -22.59
N SER A 113 30.63 23.07 -21.39
CA SER A 113 31.99 23.54 -21.13
C SER A 113 33.05 22.74 -21.89
N LYS A 114 32.85 21.43 -22.07
CA LYS A 114 33.74 20.57 -22.86
C LYS A 114 33.57 20.83 -24.36
N LEU A 115 32.33 20.97 -24.83
CA LEU A 115 32.03 21.29 -26.23
C LEU A 115 32.64 22.63 -26.63
N ALA A 116 32.48 23.66 -25.79
CA ALA A 116 33.06 24.99 -26.05
C ALA A 116 34.59 24.96 -26.19
N LYS A 117 35.29 24.06 -25.47
CA LYS A 117 36.75 23.89 -25.59
C LYS A 117 37.18 23.16 -26.86
N MET A 118 36.30 22.32 -27.41
CA MET A 118 36.55 21.58 -28.66
C MET A 118 36.14 22.38 -29.90
N TYR A 119 35.35 23.45 -29.72
CA TYR A 119 35.02 24.37 -30.80
C TYR A 119 36.26 25.18 -31.18
N ILE A 120 36.87 24.81 -32.30
CA ILE A 120 37.83 25.64 -33.02
C ILE A 120 36.98 26.46 -33.99
N PRO A 121 36.87 27.79 -33.83
CA PRO A 121 36.26 28.61 -34.86
C PRO A 121 37.01 28.34 -36.16
N ASP A 122 36.30 28.04 -37.25
CA ASP A 122 36.91 27.99 -38.57
C ASP A 122 37.66 29.31 -38.73
N SER A 123 39.00 29.24 -38.71
CA SER A 123 39.85 30.38 -38.99
C SER A 123 39.39 30.89 -40.33
N GLU A 124 38.94 32.14 -40.37
CA GLU A 124 38.59 32.84 -41.59
C GLU A 124 39.70 32.56 -42.61
N ASP A 125 39.37 31.73 -43.61
CA ASP A 125 40.13 31.69 -44.86
C ASP A 125 39.90 33.07 -45.49
N GLU A 126 40.66 34.05 -45.00
CA GLU A 126 40.81 35.35 -45.60
C GLU A 126 41.43 35.16 -46.99
N SER A 127 40.57 35.32 -48.00
CA SER A 127 40.80 35.88 -49.36
C SER A 127 42.18 35.72 -50.01
#